data_AF-A0A975M223-F1
#
_entry.id   AF-A0A975M223-F1
#
_cell.length_a   1.000
_cell.length_b   1.000
_cell.length_c   1.000
_cell.angle_alpha   90.00
_cell.angle_beta   90.00
_cell.angle_gamma   90.00
#
_symmetry.space_group_name_H-M   'P 1'
#
loop_
_entity.id
_entity.type
_entity.pdbx_description
1 polymer ?
#
loop_
_entity_poly.entity_id
_entity_poly.type
_entity_poly.pdbx_seq_one_letter_code
_entity_poly.pdbx_strand_id
1 'polypeptide(L)'
;MIKSSSFTKEWILSVKGNERSDQSIIEKQIYALHLLEELNKEFPRFIFKGGTALSLIAETFPRFSVDIDILVEPKDKDYFTLTNLKNILLNSKFKSVSENVRQPKHHIDKQHFEFYFDSIFSEQAYILLDVVYESSHYQDVIKKEIKNHLIDIDHPQQFVNIPSVHDLLSDKLCAFAPNTIGKKLNEGRNVEVIKQMYDVSYLFEQYSLNPTFHSIYKDIANQEIKNRNLNITHKDTAKDTMRTSLNILIDGKIDDVQYQLLKDAIRRYTAFVRDYSFNIEAAKICAINNLFASLLVIVEGNENFINIAKEQKGYLNEYRVFVRVKRWLRLVGPKYYDTFDNCLKVMSYLNINL
;
A
#
# COMPACT_ATOMS: atom_id res chain seq x y z
N MET A 1 -9.83 22.75 -7.98
CA MET A 1 -9.76 22.19 -9.34
C MET A 1 -8.31 22.09 -9.77
N ILE A 2 -7.91 21.01 -10.44
CA ILE A 2 -6.56 20.90 -11.00
C ILE A 2 -6.42 21.83 -12.20
N LYS A 3 -5.42 22.70 -12.19
CA LYS A 3 -5.18 23.68 -13.26
C LYS A 3 -4.63 23.00 -14.50
N SER A 4 -4.95 23.57 -15.67
CA SER A 4 -4.42 23.12 -16.96
C SER A 4 -2.89 23.23 -17.05
N SER A 5 -2.25 24.08 -16.25
CA SER A 5 -0.79 24.15 -16.10
C SER A 5 -0.19 22.81 -15.70
N SER A 6 -0.88 22.00 -14.89
CA SER A 6 -0.39 20.70 -14.41
C SER A 6 -0.07 19.71 -15.53
N PHE A 7 -0.68 19.88 -16.71
CA PHE A 7 -0.58 18.94 -17.83
C PHE A 7 0.42 19.40 -18.91
N THR A 8 1.15 20.49 -18.68
CA THR A 8 2.16 20.97 -19.64
C THR A 8 3.47 20.21 -19.48
N LYS A 9 4.25 20.14 -20.57
CA LYS A 9 5.58 19.54 -20.55
C LYS A 9 6.48 20.28 -19.55
N GLU A 10 6.39 21.60 -19.52
CA GLU A 10 7.16 22.45 -18.63
C GLU A 10 6.84 22.15 -17.16
N TRP A 11 5.57 21.96 -16.82
CA TRP A 11 5.17 21.63 -15.46
C TRP A 11 5.68 20.25 -15.05
N ILE A 12 5.43 19.21 -15.87
CA ILE A 12 5.83 17.82 -15.57
C ILE A 12 7.35 17.73 -15.38
N LEU A 13 8.12 18.42 -16.23
CA LEU A 13 9.57 18.49 -16.09
C LEU A 13 10.05 19.31 -14.88
N SER A 14 9.21 20.20 -14.34
CA SER A 14 9.53 21.02 -13.16
C SER A 14 9.24 20.29 -11.85
N VAL A 15 8.19 19.46 -11.80
CA VAL A 15 7.88 18.56 -10.66
C VAL A 15 8.78 17.31 -10.71
N LYS A 16 10.09 17.52 -10.57
CA LYS A 16 11.09 16.46 -10.66
C LYS A 16 10.97 15.46 -9.50
N GLY A 17 10.99 14.17 -9.82
CA GLY A 17 11.51 13.15 -8.90
C GLY A 17 13.03 13.09 -8.92
N ASN A 18 13.63 12.08 -8.28
CA ASN A 18 15.06 11.82 -8.37
C ASN A 18 15.47 11.49 -9.82
N GLU A 19 16.77 11.45 -10.07
CA GLU A 19 17.34 11.18 -11.40
C GLU A 19 16.88 9.87 -12.05
N ARG A 20 16.31 8.93 -11.28
CA ARG A 20 15.81 7.63 -11.75
C ARG A 20 14.30 7.59 -11.96
N SER A 21 13.60 8.69 -11.67
CA SER A 21 12.15 8.79 -11.81
C SER A 21 11.77 8.95 -13.27
N ASP A 22 10.91 8.06 -13.77
CA ASP A 22 10.41 8.09 -15.14
C ASP A 22 9.35 9.19 -15.30
N GLN A 23 9.57 10.09 -16.26
CA GLN A 23 8.66 11.21 -16.55
C GLN A 23 7.26 10.74 -16.97
N SER A 24 7.17 9.59 -17.64
CA SER A 24 5.88 9.00 -17.99
C SER A 24 5.08 8.56 -16.76
N ILE A 25 5.74 8.16 -15.67
CA ILE A 25 5.09 7.78 -14.41
C ILE A 25 4.59 9.02 -13.69
N ILE A 26 5.36 10.11 -13.68
CA ILE A 26 4.96 11.40 -13.10
C ILE A 26 3.70 11.92 -13.81
N GLU A 27 3.74 11.95 -15.15
CA GLU A 27 2.59 12.34 -15.97
C GLU A 27 1.37 11.47 -15.66
N LYS A 28 1.52 10.14 -15.64
CA LYS A 28 0.41 9.24 -15.29
C LYS A 28 -0.16 9.52 -13.90
N GLN A 29 0.66 9.83 -12.90
CA GLN A 29 0.13 10.15 -11.57
C GLN A 29 -0.65 11.48 -11.55
N ILE A 30 -0.23 12.49 -12.32
CA ILE A 30 -0.99 13.73 -12.51
C ILE A 30 -2.37 13.42 -13.12
N TYR A 31 -2.40 12.60 -14.18
CA TYR A 31 -3.66 12.17 -14.78
C TYR A 31 -4.49 11.27 -13.85
N ALA A 32 -3.89 10.46 -12.99
CA ALA A 32 -4.61 9.67 -12.00
C ALA A 32 -5.32 10.57 -10.97
N LEU A 33 -4.64 11.61 -10.48
CA LEU A 33 -5.25 12.61 -9.60
C LEU A 33 -6.34 13.41 -10.32
N HIS A 34 -6.18 13.68 -11.61
CA HIS A 34 -7.23 14.28 -12.46
C HIS A 34 -8.45 13.38 -12.59
N LEU A 35 -8.25 12.08 -12.87
CA LEU A 35 -9.35 11.11 -12.91
C LEU A 35 -10.08 11.03 -11.57
N LEU A 36 -9.36 11.07 -10.46
CA LEU A 36 -9.95 11.09 -9.13
C LEU A 36 -10.82 12.34 -8.91
N GLU A 37 -10.35 13.51 -9.34
CA GLU A 37 -11.12 14.76 -9.27
C GLU A 37 -12.43 14.65 -10.06
N GLU A 38 -12.37 14.15 -11.30
CA GLU A 38 -13.56 14.02 -12.16
C GLU A 38 -14.52 12.93 -11.66
N LEU A 39 -13.99 11.79 -11.19
CA LEU A 39 -14.79 10.75 -10.56
C LEU A 39 -15.55 11.31 -9.35
N ASN A 40 -14.90 12.11 -8.51
CA ASN A 40 -15.53 12.67 -7.31
C ASN A 40 -16.66 13.66 -7.62
N LYS A 41 -16.59 14.36 -8.77
CA LYS A 41 -17.69 15.21 -9.27
C LYS A 41 -18.89 14.36 -9.69
N GLU A 42 -18.66 13.27 -10.42
CA GLU A 42 -19.72 12.46 -11.00
C GLU A 42 -20.29 11.37 -10.07
N PHE A 43 -19.47 10.88 -9.14
CA PHE A 43 -19.76 9.73 -8.26
C PHE A 43 -19.32 10.00 -6.80
N PRO A 44 -19.89 10.96 -6.06
CA PRO A 44 -19.33 11.43 -4.78
C PRO A 44 -19.38 10.43 -3.60
N ARG A 45 -19.91 9.21 -3.79
CA ARG A 45 -20.13 8.22 -2.71
C ARG A 45 -19.12 7.08 -2.65
N PHE A 46 -18.15 7.01 -3.56
CA PHE A 46 -17.11 5.98 -3.46
C PHE A 46 -16.11 6.29 -2.33
N ILE A 47 -15.38 5.27 -1.93
CA ILE A 47 -14.20 5.39 -1.06
C ILE A 47 -12.95 5.15 -1.90
N PHE A 48 -12.06 6.13 -1.97
CA PHE A 48 -10.78 6.02 -2.66
C PHE A 48 -9.76 5.31 -1.78
N LYS A 49 -9.21 4.19 -2.29
CA LYS A 49 -8.31 3.30 -1.56
C LYS A 49 -7.05 3.00 -2.38
N GLY A 50 -6.32 1.96 -1.98
CA GLY A 50 -5.16 1.47 -2.73
C GLY A 50 -3.91 2.33 -2.56
N GLY A 51 -2.95 2.15 -3.47
CA GLY A 51 -1.64 2.81 -3.38
C GLY A 51 -1.69 4.32 -3.58
N THR A 52 -2.62 4.81 -4.41
CA THR A 52 -2.69 6.23 -4.77
C THR A 52 -3.39 7.05 -3.68
N ALA A 53 -4.27 6.44 -2.87
CA ALA A 53 -4.82 7.09 -1.67
C ALA A 53 -3.75 7.50 -0.65
N LEU A 54 -2.66 6.74 -0.54
CA LEU A 54 -1.53 7.10 0.34
C LEU A 54 -0.87 8.42 -0.08
N SER A 55 -0.93 8.77 -1.36
CA SER A 55 -0.39 10.04 -1.87
C SER A 55 -1.18 11.28 -1.43
N LEU A 56 -2.38 11.10 -0.86
CA LEU A 56 -3.19 12.17 -0.27
C LEU A 56 -3.10 12.20 1.27
N ILE A 57 -2.72 11.10 1.90
CA ILE A 57 -2.52 11.04 3.36
C ILE A 57 -1.30 11.85 3.78
N ALA A 58 -0.26 11.79 2.94
CA ALA A 58 0.92 12.60 3.15
C ALA A 58 1.28 13.31 1.85
N GLU A 59 1.35 14.64 1.91
CA GLU A 59 1.65 15.50 0.77
C GLU A 59 2.96 15.11 0.05
N THR A 60 3.87 14.44 0.77
CA THR A 60 5.17 13.97 0.30
C THR A 60 5.29 12.44 0.21
N PHE A 61 4.21 11.70 -0.03
CA PHE A 61 4.31 10.24 -0.21
C PHE A 61 5.41 9.91 -1.24
N PRO A 62 6.45 9.17 -0.84
CA PRO A 62 7.72 9.17 -1.55
C PRO A 62 7.79 8.14 -2.68
N ARG A 63 6.69 7.47 -3.04
CA ARG A 63 6.65 6.61 -4.22
C ARG A 63 5.52 6.98 -5.17
N PHE A 64 5.73 6.73 -6.46
CA PHE A 64 4.70 6.94 -7.46
C PHE A 64 3.64 5.85 -7.41
N SER A 65 2.40 6.22 -7.72
CA SER A 65 1.25 5.32 -7.87
C SER A 65 0.33 5.87 -8.95
N VAL A 66 -0.04 5.04 -9.92
CA VAL A 66 -0.68 5.49 -11.17
C VAL A 66 -2.09 4.92 -11.38
N ASP A 67 -2.49 3.94 -10.57
CA ASP A 67 -3.81 3.32 -10.64
C ASP A 67 -4.78 4.02 -9.70
N ILE A 68 -6.07 4.03 -10.03
CA ILE A 68 -7.14 4.49 -9.14
C ILE A 68 -7.93 3.27 -8.67
N ASP A 69 -7.84 2.96 -7.38
CA ASP A 69 -8.64 1.91 -6.74
C ASP A 69 -9.77 2.56 -5.95
N ILE A 70 -11.02 2.20 -6.24
CA ILE A 70 -12.18 2.67 -5.48
C ILE A 70 -13.05 1.51 -4.99
N LEU A 71 -13.70 1.75 -3.87
CA LEU A 71 -14.75 0.91 -3.32
C LEU A 71 -16.10 1.62 -3.51
N VAL A 72 -17.06 0.92 -4.11
CA VAL A 72 -18.41 1.39 -4.38
C VAL A 72 -19.39 0.47 -3.68
N GLU A 73 -20.37 1.04 -2.97
CA GLU A 73 -21.40 0.23 -2.32
C GLU A 73 -22.21 -0.55 -3.37
N PRO A 74 -22.58 -1.83 -3.12
CA PRO A 74 -23.27 -2.65 -4.11
C PRO A 74 -24.56 -2.02 -4.66
N LYS A 75 -25.27 -1.25 -3.85
CA LYS A 75 -26.49 -0.52 -4.24
C LYS A 75 -26.25 0.57 -5.29
N ASP A 76 -25.03 1.08 -5.40
CA ASP A 76 -24.65 2.14 -6.33
C ASP A 76 -24.04 1.57 -7.63
N LYS A 77 -23.88 0.24 -7.74
CA LYS A 77 -23.31 -0.45 -8.92
C LYS A 77 -24.06 -0.14 -10.21
N ASP A 78 -25.39 -0.12 -10.18
CA ASP A 78 -26.22 0.16 -11.37
C ASP A 78 -26.05 1.59 -11.89
N TYR A 79 -25.55 2.50 -11.05
CA TYR A 79 -25.17 3.85 -11.47
C TYR A 79 -23.73 3.92 -11.96
N PHE A 80 -22.83 3.05 -11.48
CA PHE A 80 -21.43 3.00 -11.88
C PHE A 80 -21.22 2.20 -13.18
N THR A 81 -21.79 2.68 -14.28
CA THR A 81 -21.73 2.01 -15.59
C THR A 81 -20.73 2.68 -16.54
N LEU A 82 -20.26 1.94 -17.55
CA LEU A 82 -19.43 2.51 -18.62
C LEU A 82 -20.09 3.72 -19.30
N THR A 83 -21.42 3.71 -19.44
CA THR A 83 -22.19 4.83 -20.00
C THR A 83 -22.04 6.08 -19.14
N ASN A 84 -22.21 5.97 -17.82
CA ASN A 84 -22.08 7.11 -16.91
C ASN A 84 -20.61 7.55 -16.77
N LEU A 85 -19.65 6.62 -16.82
CA LEU A 85 -18.22 6.95 -16.85
C LEU A 85 -17.83 7.79 -18.07
N LYS A 86 -18.51 7.65 -19.21
CA LYS A 86 -18.26 8.51 -20.39
C LYS A 86 -18.59 9.98 -20.14
N ASN A 87 -19.39 10.32 -19.14
CA ASN A 87 -19.66 11.72 -18.79
C ASN A 87 -18.39 12.46 -18.37
N ILE A 88 -17.43 11.76 -17.75
CA ILE A 88 -16.11 12.30 -17.38
C ILE A 88 -15.38 12.85 -18.62
N LEU A 89 -15.57 12.25 -19.80
CA LEU A 89 -14.89 12.70 -21.02
C LEU A 89 -15.29 14.12 -21.45
N LEU A 90 -16.48 14.59 -21.05
CA LEU A 90 -17.02 15.89 -21.49
C LEU A 90 -16.25 17.08 -20.91
N ASN A 91 -15.74 16.94 -19.69
CA ASN A 91 -15.12 18.05 -18.93
C ASN A 91 -13.69 17.73 -18.47
N SER A 92 -13.08 16.66 -19.00
CA SER A 92 -11.75 16.21 -18.59
C SER A 92 -10.72 16.24 -19.73
N LYS A 93 -9.49 15.81 -19.40
CA LYS A 93 -8.40 15.64 -20.37
C LYS A 93 -8.35 14.22 -20.97
N PHE A 94 -9.36 13.38 -20.69
CA PHE A 94 -9.43 12.02 -21.22
C PHE A 94 -10.15 11.97 -22.57
N LYS A 95 -9.65 11.10 -23.46
CA LYS A 95 -10.16 10.94 -24.83
C LYS A 95 -11.19 9.84 -24.96
N SER A 96 -10.99 8.76 -24.23
CA SER A 96 -11.86 7.59 -24.28
C SER A 96 -11.76 6.81 -22.99
N VAL A 97 -12.79 6.02 -22.73
CA VAL A 97 -12.82 5.00 -21.69
C VAL A 97 -13.29 3.68 -22.29
N SER A 98 -12.62 2.60 -21.94
CA SER A 98 -13.05 1.24 -22.26
C SER A 98 -13.04 0.37 -21.01
N GLU A 99 -13.88 -0.67 -21.00
CA GLU A 99 -13.82 -1.70 -19.98
C GLU A 99 -12.75 -2.74 -20.36
N ASN A 100 -11.81 -2.98 -19.45
CA ASN A 100 -10.87 -4.08 -19.53
C ASN A 100 -11.52 -5.30 -18.89
N VAL A 101 -12.29 -6.05 -19.68
CA VAL A 101 -13.01 -7.24 -19.21
C VAL A 101 -12.00 -8.34 -18.88
N ARG A 102 -11.95 -8.73 -17.60
CA ARG A 102 -11.09 -9.80 -17.11
C ARG A 102 -11.93 -10.96 -16.63
N GLN A 103 -11.38 -12.17 -16.71
CA GLN A 103 -12.06 -13.32 -16.10
C GLN A 103 -12.21 -13.08 -14.59
N PRO A 104 -13.41 -13.26 -14.03
CA PRO A 104 -13.63 -13.11 -12.60
C PRO A 104 -12.66 -14.01 -11.86
N LYS A 105 -11.77 -13.41 -11.07
CA LYS A 105 -10.95 -14.15 -10.12
C LYS A 105 -11.69 -14.12 -8.80
N HIS A 106 -12.09 -15.31 -8.32
CA HIS A 106 -12.77 -15.48 -7.04
C HIS A 106 -14.18 -14.86 -7.00
N HIS A 107 -14.77 -14.79 -5.80
CA HIS A 107 -16.12 -14.28 -5.54
C HIS A 107 -16.15 -12.74 -5.36
N ILE A 108 -15.22 -12.03 -5.99
CA ILE A 108 -15.10 -10.57 -5.88
C ILE A 108 -15.78 -9.92 -7.09
N ASP A 109 -16.76 -9.07 -6.82
CA ASP A 109 -17.42 -8.26 -7.83
C ASP A 109 -16.55 -7.02 -8.14
N LYS A 110 -15.84 -7.07 -9.27
CA LYS A 110 -14.86 -6.06 -9.63
C LYS A 110 -14.90 -5.76 -11.13
N GLN A 111 -14.80 -4.49 -11.48
CA GLN A 111 -14.62 -4.02 -12.85
C GLN A 111 -13.33 -3.23 -13.01
N HIS A 112 -12.81 -3.22 -14.23
CA HIS A 112 -11.58 -2.54 -14.60
C HIS A 112 -11.85 -1.66 -15.82
N PHE A 113 -11.48 -0.39 -15.73
CA PHE A 113 -11.64 0.57 -16.83
C PHE A 113 -10.30 1.23 -17.17
N GLU A 114 -10.10 1.53 -18.43
CA GLU A 114 -8.91 2.21 -18.94
C GLU A 114 -9.33 3.57 -19.48
N PHE A 115 -8.85 4.64 -18.84
CA PHE A 115 -9.07 6.03 -19.26
C PHE A 115 -7.87 6.52 -20.06
N TYR A 116 -8.03 6.64 -21.38
CA TYR A 116 -6.96 7.00 -22.30
C TYR A 116 -6.80 8.52 -22.42
N PHE A 117 -5.56 8.98 -22.51
CA PHE A 117 -5.23 10.40 -22.65
C PHE A 117 -4.05 10.62 -23.60
N ASP A 118 -3.87 11.88 -24.03
CA ASP A 118 -2.68 12.28 -24.78
C ASP A 118 -1.50 12.50 -23.86
N SER A 119 -0.59 11.54 -23.86
CA SER A 119 0.66 11.63 -23.13
C SER A 119 1.73 12.35 -23.95
N ILE A 120 2.53 13.14 -23.23
CA ILE A 120 3.70 13.85 -23.74
C ILE A 120 4.91 12.90 -23.81
N PHE A 121 4.96 11.89 -22.93
CA PHE A 121 6.13 11.03 -22.72
C PHE A 121 5.92 9.57 -23.12
N SER A 122 4.72 9.16 -23.56
CA SER A 122 4.40 7.78 -23.90
C SER A 122 3.34 7.69 -25.00
N GLU A 123 3.43 6.63 -25.80
CA GLU A 123 2.37 6.29 -26.75
C GLU A 123 1.24 5.52 -26.04
N GLN A 124 -0.01 5.79 -26.42
CA GLN A 124 -1.21 5.09 -25.93
C GLN A 124 -1.30 4.98 -24.39
N ALA A 125 -1.10 6.10 -23.69
CA ALA A 125 -1.19 6.14 -22.25
C ALA A 125 -2.63 6.07 -21.74
N TYR A 126 -2.83 5.36 -20.63
CA TYR A 126 -4.08 5.29 -19.91
C TYR A 126 -3.86 5.27 -18.40
N ILE A 127 -4.93 5.60 -17.66
CA ILE A 127 -5.06 5.38 -16.22
C ILE A 127 -5.99 4.20 -16.00
N LEU A 128 -5.56 3.24 -15.18
CA LEU A 128 -6.39 2.10 -14.79
C LEU A 128 -7.28 2.51 -13.60
N LEU A 129 -8.58 2.31 -13.76
CA LEU A 129 -9.58 2.44 -12.71
C LEU A 129 -10.08 1.05 -12.30
N ASP A 130 -9.79 0.67 -11.07
CA ASP A 130 -10.20 -0.58 -10.44
C ASP A 130 -11.38 -0.31 -9.49
N VAL A 131 -12.55 -0.83 -9.81
CA VAL A 131 -13.79 -0.61 -9.04
C VAL A 131 -14.22 -1.90 -8.38
N VAL A 132 -14.22 -1.93 -7.04
CA VAL A 132 -14.72 -3.06 -6.24
C VAL A 132 -16.11 -2.72 -5.72
N TYR A 133 -17.07 -3.62 -5.96
CA TYR A 133 -18.46 -3.47 -5.51
C TYR A 133 -18.69 -4.28 -4.23
N GLU A 134 -18.47 -3.64 -3.09
CA GLU A 134 -18.56 -4.29 -1.78
C GLU A 134 -18.83 -3.24 -0.70
N SER A 135 -19.56 -3.63 0.35
CA SER A 135 -19.77 -2.77 1.50
C SER A 135 -18.46 -2.57 2.27
N SER A 136 -18.24 -1.36 2.75
CA SER A 136 -16.99 -1.02 3.42
C SER A 136 -16.80 -1.76 4.75
N HIS A 137 -15.60 -2.32 4.93
CA HIS A 137 -15.11 -2.85 6.21
C HIS A 137 -14.18 -1.86 6.93
N TYR A 138 -13.99 -0.67 6.36
CA TYR A 138 -13.23 0.38 7.01
C TYR A 138 -14.03 0.97 8.15
N GLN A 139 -13.40 1.09 9.32
CA GLN A 139 -14.07 1.62 10.51
C GLN A 139 -14.17 3.15 10.48
N ASP A 140 -13.17 3.80 9.88
CA ASP A 140 -13.14 5.26 9.76
C ASP A 140 -12.82 5.71 8.33
N VAL A 141 -13.68 6.56 7.80
CA VAL A 141 -13.56 7.17 6.46
C VAL A 141 -13.48 8.67 6.65
N ILE A 142 -12.35 9.23 6.26
CA ILE A 142 -12.04 10.63 6.40
C ILE A 142 -12.14 11.34 5.05
N LYS A 143 -12.44 12.64 5.08
CA LYS A 143 -12.36 13.49 3.90
C LYS A 143 -10.95 14.05 3.77
N LYS A 144 -10.32 13.85 2.63
CA LYS A 144 -9.04 14.47 2.29
C LYS A 144 -9.14 15.30 1.03
N GLU A 145 -8.45 16.43 1.08
CA GLU A 145 -8.28 17.29 -0.07
C GLU A 145 -7.53 16.54 -1.17
N ILE A 146 -7.97 16.68 -2.42
CA ILE A 146 -7.22 16.20 -3.59
C ILE A 146 -6.07 17.19 -3.84
N LYS A 147 -5.04 17.08 -3.00
CA LYS A 147 -3.86 17.94 -3.01
C LYS A 147 -2.60 17.09 -3.03
N ASN A 148 -1.70 17.42 -3.95
CA ASN A 148 -0.42 16.75 -4.08
C ASN A 148 0.58 17.71 -4.75
N HIS A 149 1.87 17.63 -4.38
CA HIS A 149 2.93 18.46 -4.96
C HIS A 149 3.10 18.28 -6.49
N LEU A 150 2.56 17.20 -7.08
CA LEU A 150 2.59 16.97 -8.53
C LEU A 150 1.59 17.83 -9.31
N ILE A 151 0.57 18.39 -8.65
CA ILE A 151 -0.53 19.12 -9.31
C ILE A 151 -0.59 20.58 -8.84
N ASP A 152 -0.81 21.47 -9.79
CA ASP A 152 -1.17 22.86 -9.52
C ASP A 152 -2.69 22.94 -9.32
N ILE A 153 -3.12 23.49 -8.19
CA ILE A 153 -4.52 23.52 -7.78
C ILE A 153 -5.06 24.96 -7.77
N ASP A 154 -6.35 25.08 -8.08
CA ASP A 154 -7.16 26.30 -7.94
C ASP A 154 -8.35 26.08 -7.00
N HIS A 155 -8.94 27.17 -6.52
CA HIS A 155 -10.13 27.13 -5.67
C HIS A 155 -11.44 27.04 -6.48
N PRO A 156 -12.50 26.41 -5.94
CA PRO A 156 -12.54 25.67 -4.68
C PRO A 156 -11.84 24.30 -4.78
N GLN A 157 -11.26 23.88 -3.65
CA GLN A 157 -10.61 22.58 -3.51
C GLN A 157 -11.67 21.48 -3.34
N GLN A 158 -11.37 20.30 -3.88
CA GLN A 158 -12.24 19.14 -3.77
C GLN A 158 -11.76 18.18 -2.71
N PHE A 159 -12.72 17.51 -2.08
CA PHE A 159 -12.49 16.53 -1.04
C PHE A 159 -13.02 15.18 -1.48
N VAL A 160 -12.24 14.14 -1.24
CA VAL A 160 -12.57 12.75 -1.51
C VAL A 160 -12.58 11.95 -0.22
N ASN A 161 -13.45 10.94 -0.15
CA ASN A 161 -13.50 10.01 0.97
C ASN A 161 -12.35 8.99 0.83
N ILE A 162 -11.52 8.85 1.85
CA ILE A 162 -10.47 7.83 1.94
C ILE A 162 -10.57 7.11 3.30
N PRO A 163 -10.09 5.86 3.43
CA PRO A 163 -10.00 5.23 4.73
C PRO A 163 -8.96 5.93 5.61
N SER A 164 -9.09 5.80 6.92
CA SER A 164 -8.12 6.30 7.89
C SER A 164 -6.73 5.66 7.71
N VAL A 165 -5.71 6.22 8.35
CA VAL A 165 -4.35 5.64 8.38
C VAL A 165 -4.36 4.22 8.93
N HIS A 166 -5.18 3.94 9.96
CA HIS A 166 -5.26 2.62 10.59
C HIS A 166 -5.96 1.60 9.68
N ASP A 167 -7.00 2.03 8.96
CA ASP A 167 -7.73 1.21 7.99
C ASP A 167 -6.86 0.87 6.78
N LEU A 168 -6.15 1.85 6.21
CA LEU A 168 -5.22 1.60 5.12
C LEU A 168 -4.02 0.76 5.54
N LEU A 169 -3.49 0.96 6.75
CA LEU A 169 -2.40 0.12 7.26
C LEU A 169 -2.84 -1.34 7.32
N SER A 170 -4.05 -1.60 7.81
CA SER A 170 -4.61 -2.95 7.92
C SER A 170 -4.82 -3.60 6.55
N ASP A 171 -5.38 -2.87 5.59
CA ASP A 171 -5.56 -3.31 4.20
C ASP A 171 -4.21 -3.61 3.52
N LYS A 172 -3.23 -2.72 3.67
CA LYS A 172 -1.89 -2.90 3.11
C LYS A 172 -1.13 -4.05 3.75
N LEU A 173 -1.28 -4.25 5.06
CA LEU A 173 -0.67 -5.37 5.77
C LEU A 173 -1.24 -6.71 5.27
N CYS A 174 -2.55 -6.79 5.01
CA CYS A 174 -3.17 -7.94 4.35
C CYS A 174 -2.60 -8.16 2.94
N ALA A 175 -2.45 -7.09 2.16
CA ALA A 175 -1.94 -7.17 0.80
C ALA A 175 -0.47 -7.59 0.70
N PHE A 176 0.35 -7.38 1.75
CA PHE A 176 1.76 -7.75 1.76
C PHE A 176 2.00 -9.25 1.98
N ALA A 177 1.10 -10.00 2.61
CA ALA A 177 1.26 -11.41 2.99
C ALA A 177 1.30 -12.37 1.77
N PRO A 178 2.48 -12.74 1.22
CA PRO A 178 2.58 -13.26 -0.14
C PRO A 178 2.28 -14.76 -0.27
N ASN A 179 2.24 -15.50 0.83
CA ASN A 179 1.95 -16.94 0.87
C ASN A 179 0.51 -17.25 1.30
N THR A 180 -0.29 -16.23 1.64
CA THR A 180 -1.68 -16.37 2.08
C THR A 180 -2.64 -15.56 1.20
N ILE A 181 -3.14 -14.41 1.65
CA ILE A 181 -4.15 -13.60 0.94
C ILE A 181 -3.56 -12.49 0.07
N GLY A 182 -2.32 -12.08 0.33
CA GLY A 182 -1.68 -10.93 -0.29
C GLY A 182 -1.22 -11.17 -1.73
N LYS A 183 -0.43 -10.24 -2.24
CA LYS A 183 0.15 -10.33 -3.58
C LYS A 183 1.15 -11.48 -3.62
N LYS A 184 0.87 -12.49 -4.45
CA LYS A 184 1.77 -13.64 -4.63
C LYS A 184 3.06 -13.22 -5.33
N LEU A 185 4.17 -13.78 -4.85
CA LEU A 185 5.43 -13.77 -5.58
C LEU A 185 5.30 -14.66 -6.83
N ASN A 186 5.57 -14.09 -7.99
CA ASN A 186 5.59 -14.76 -9.28
C ASN A 186 6.39 -13.91 -10.28
N GLU A 187 6.85 -14.56 -11.35
CA GLU A 187 7.58 -13.88 -12.42
C GLU A 187 6.82 -12.64 -12.91
N GLY A 188 7.50 -11.48 -12.84
CA GLY A 188 6.96 -10.20 -13.27
C GLY A 188 6.24 -9.36 -12.20
N ARG A 189 5.69 -9.94 -11.12
CA ARG A 189 4.89 -9.16 -10.13
C ARG A 189 5.53 -8.96 -8.76
N ASN A 190 6.75 -9.42 -8.55
CA ASN A 190 7.41 -9.33 -7.24
C ASN A 190 7.59 -7.88 -6.74
N VAL A 191 7.71 -6.90 -7.63
CA VAL A 191 7.77 -5.47 -7.26
C VAL A 191 6.49 -5.01 -6.56
N GLU A 192 5.33 -5.58 -6.91
CA GLU A 192 4.05 -5.27 -6.25
C GLU A 192 4.04 -5.67 -4.77
N VAL A 193 4.77 -6.74 -4.41
CA VAL A 193 4.94 -7.16 -3.01
C VAL A 193 5.78 -6.14 -2.25
N ILE A 194 6.88 -5.66 -2.86
CA ILE A 194 7.73 -4.63 -2.24
C ILE A 194 7.00 -3.28 -2.12
N LYS A 195 6.15 -2.92 -3.09
CA LYS A 195 5.24 -1.77 -2.96
C LYS A 195 4.35 -1.90 -1.72
N GLN A 196 3.74 -3.07 -1.47
CA GLN A 196 2.92 -3.26 -0.25
C GLN A 196 3.76 -3.16 1.02
N MET A 197 4.94 -3.78 1.07
CA MET A 197 5.86 -3.69 2.22
C MET A 197 6.22 -2.25 2.54
N TYR A 198 6.51 -1.47 1.50
CA TYR A 198 6.85 -0.06 1.60
C TYR A 198 5.66 0.76 2.14
N ASP A 199 4.47 0.54 1.57
CA ASP A 199 3.22 1.20 1.98
C ASP A 199 2.92 0.96 3.46
N VAL A 200 3.02 -0.30 3.92
CA VAL A 200 2.86 -0.65 5.34
C VAL A 200 3.86 0.11 6.19
N SER A 201 5.13 0.07 5.82
CA SER A 201 6.17 0.77 6.59
C SER A 201 5.89 2.26 6.68
N TYR A 202 5.44 2.88 5.59
CA TYR A 202 5.15 4.30 5.56
C TYR A 202 3.95 4.67 6.43
N LEU A 203 2.85 3.93 6.31
CA LEU A 203 1.66 4.11 7.14
C LEU A 203 1.96 3.85 8.62
N PHE A 204 2.82 2.88 8.91
CA PHE A 204 3.25 2.56 10.26
C PHE A 204 4.07 3.70 10.91
N GLU A 205 4.86 4.45 10.14
CA GLU A 205 5.56 5.64 10.67
C GLU A 205 4.60 6.76 11.09
N GLN A 206 3.39 6.79 10.52
CA GLN A 206 2.31 7.72 10.89
C GLN A 206 1.33 7.12 11.92
N TYR A 207 1.52 5.86 12.29
CA TYR A 207 0.61 5.13 13.16
C TYR A 207 0.76 5.59 14.60
N SER A 208 -0.35 5.99 15.21
CA SER A 208 -0.51 6.10 16.65
C SER A 208 -1.10 4.82 17.22
N LEU A 209 -0.80 4.51 18.49
CA LEU A 209 -1.39 3.37 19.19
C LEU A 209 -2.91 3.44 19.08
N ASN A 210 -3.49 2.40 18.51
CA ASN A 210 -4.91 2.36 18.22
C ASN A 210 -5.52 1.01 18.72
N PRO A 211 -6.50 1.04 19.63
CA PRO A 211 -7.06 -0.17 20.22
C PRO A 211 -7.88 -1.01 19.23
N THR A 212 -8.38 -0.41 18.13
CA THR A 212 -9.18 -1.08 17.10
C THR A 212 -8.35 -1.63 15.95
N PHE A 213 -7.03 -1.42 15.91
CA PHE A 213 -6.17 -1.91 14.82
C PHE A 213 -6.29 -3.42 14.59
N HIS A 214 -6.30 -4.21 15.68
CA HIS A 214 -6.45 -5.67 15.57
C HIS A 214 -7.80 -6.08 14.97
N SER A 215 -8.90 -5.46 15.41
CA SER A 215 -10.24 -5.77 14.90
C SER A 215 -10.40 -5.39 13.43
N ILE A 216 -9.90 -4.21 13.03
CA ILE A 216 -9.90 -3.75 11.63
C ILE A 216 -9.16 -4.77 10.74
N TYR A 217 -7.93 -5.14 11.12
CA TYR A 217 -7.17 -6.13 10.37
C TYR A 217 -7.90 -7.47 10.27
N LYS A 218 -8.46 -7.94 11.39
CA LYS A 218 -9.19 -9.21 11.45
C LYS A 218 -10.38 -9.21 10.48
N ASP A 219 -11.16 -8.15 10.43
CA ASP A 219 -12.35 -8.06 9.57
C ASP A 219 -11.95 -8.07 8.08
N ILE A 220 -10.97 -7.24 7.70
CA ILE A 220 -10.44 -7.19 6.32
C ILE A 220 -9.84 -8.54 5.92
N ALA A 221 -8.99 -9.14 6.76
CA ALA A 221 -8.35 -10.41 6.47
C ALA A 221 -9.37 -11.56 6.34
N ASN A 222 -10.36 -11.64 7.22
CA ASN A 222 -11.37 -12.69 7.17
C ASN A 222 -12.23 -12.58 5.89
N GLN A 223 -12.53 -11.37 5.45
CA GLN A 223 -13.23 -11.16 4.20
C GLN A 223 -12.40 -11.61 3.00
N GLU A 224 -11.11 -11.25 2.97
CA GLU A 224 -10.20 -11.67 1.91
C GLU A 224 -9.97 -13.21 1.88
N ILE A 225 -9.94 -13.84 3.06
CA ILE A 225 -9.89 -15.31 3.24
C ILE A 225 -11.16 -15.96 2.68
N LYS A 226 -12.33 -15.42 3.02
CA LYS A 226 -13.64 -15.88 2.53
C LYS A 226 -13.73 -15.76 1.02
N ASN A 227 -13.37 -14.59 0.47
CA ASN A 227 -13.40 -14.34 -0.97
C ASN A 227 -12.54 -15.37 -1.75
N ARG A 228 -11.41 -15.79 -1.17
CA ARG A 228 -10.48 -16.76 -1.77
C ARG A 228 -10.78 -18.23 -1.42
N ASN A 229 -11.79 -18.51 -0.58
CA ASN A 229 -12.11 -19.84 -0.08
C ASN A 229 -10.91 -20.57 0.57
N LEU A 230 -10.17 -19.87 1.44
CA LEU A 230 -9.02 -20.43 2.14
C LEU A 230 -9.41 -20.99 3.51
N ASN A 231 -8.79 -22.10 3.91
CA ASN A 231 -8.94 -22.68 5.24
C ASN A 231 -7.80 -22.22 6.17
N ILE A 232 -7.75 -20.93 6.46
CA ILE A 232 -6.75 -20.28 7.33
C ILE A 232 -7.43 -19.20 8.19
N THR A 233 -6.71 -18.68 9.18
CA THR A 233 -7.15 -17.56 10.03
C THR A 233 -6.42 -16.26 9.70
N HIS A 234 -6.98 -15.12 10.12
CA HIS A 234 -6.28 -13.82 10.05
C HIS A 234 -4.90 -13.84 10.74
N LYS A 235 -4.71 -14.66 11.79
CA LYS A 235 -3.40 -14.81 12.44
C LYS A 235 -2.39 -15.54 11.55
N ASP A 236 -2.84 -16.48 10.71
CA ASP A 236 -1.96 -17.16 9.75
C ASP A 236 -1.47 -16.18 8.67
N THR A 237 -2.33 -15.25 8.23
CA THR A 237 -1.94 -14.14 7.37
C THR A 237 -0.93 -13.20 8.04
N ALA A 238 -1.14 -12.84 9.30
CA ALA A 238 -0.17 -12.01 10.03
C ALA A 238 1.19 -12.73 10.20
N LYS A 239 1.17 -14.05 10.46
CA LYS A 239 2.38 -14.87 10.52
C LYS A 239 3.12 -14.97 9.19
N ASP A 240 2.39 -14.96 8.07
CA ASP A 240 2.98 -14.91 6.74
C ASP A 240 3.76 -13.60 6.53
N THR A 241 3.14 -12.45 6.80
CA THR A 241 3.83 -11.15 6.82
C THR A 241 5.07 -11.18 7.72
N MET A 242 4.93 -11.66 8.95
CA MET A 242 6.03 -11.81 9.90
C MET A 242 7.17 -12.62 9.30
N ARG A 243 6.89 -13.83 8.78
CA ARG A 243 7.90 -14.74 8.23
C ARG A 243 8.61 -14.13 7.02
N THR A 244 7.88 -13.47 6.11
CA THR A 244 8.47 -12.76 4.97
C THR A 244 9.38 -11.61 5.43
N SER A 245 8.96 -10.79 6.40
CA SER A 245 9.78 -9.72 6.97
C SER A 245 11.06 -10.25 7.62
N LEU A 246 10.96 -11.33 8.41
CA LEU A 246 12.12 -11.95 9.04
C LEU A 246 13.10 -12.51 7.98
N ASN A 247 12.59 -13.13 6.92
CA ASN A 247 13.40 -13.67 5.84
C ASN A 247 14.23 -12.57 5.12
N ILE A 248 13.66 -11.38 4.93
CA ILE A 248 14.38 -10.20 4.42
C ILE A 248 15.47 -9.75 5.41
N LEU A 249 15.17 -9.71 6.71
CA LEU A 249 16.10 -9.23 7.74
C LEU A 249 17.36 -10.09 7.86
N ILE A 250 17.22 -11.40 7.71
CA ILE A 250 18.31 -12.37 7.87
C ILE A 250 18.89 -12.86 6.55
N ASP A 251 18.60 -12.16 5.46
CA ASP A 251 19.17 -12.40 4.13
C ASP A 251 18.91 -13.82 3.60
N GLY A 252 17.66 -14.29 3.69
CA GLY A 252 17.23 -15.53 3.04
C GLY A 252 17.40 -16.81 3.85
N LYS A 253 17.83 -16.74 5.12
CA LYS A 253 18.06 -17.96 5.93
C LYS A 253 16.79 -18.76 6.25
N ILE A 254 15.60 -18.17 6.10
CA ILE A 254 14.32 -18.90 6.27
C ILE A 254 13.93 -19.59 4.98
N ASP A 255 14.03 -18.88 3.86
CA ASP A 255 13.71 -19.36 2.52
C ASP A 255 14.52 -18.54 1.49
N ASP A 256 15.61 -19.11 1.00
CA ASP A 256 16.51 -18.41 0.07
C ASP A 256 15.85 -18.18 -1.28
N VAL A 257 15.02 -19.13 -1.76
CA VAL A 257 14.33 -19.01 -3.05
C VAL A 257 13.39 -17.82 -3.03
N GLN A 258 12.55 -17.72 -2.00
CA GLN A 258 11.68 -16.57 -1.81
C GLN A 258 12.49 -15.27 -1.67
N TYR A 259 13.59 -15.30 -0.92
CA TYR A 259 14.43 -14.13 -0.71
C TYR A 259 15.09 -13.62 -1.99
N GLN A 260 15.56 -14.49 -2.90
CA GLN A 260 16.11 -14.03 -4.18
C GLN A 260 15.07 -13.28 -5.02
N LEU A 261 13.80 -13.73 -5.02
CA LEU A 261 12.70 -13.03 -5.69
C LEU A 261 12.43 -11.66 -5.07
N LEU A 262 12.44 -11.56 -3.74
CA LEU A 262 12.28 -10.30 -3.01
C LEU A 262 13.46 -9.36 -3.23
N LYS A 263 14.69 -9.88 -3.22
CA LYS A 263 15.93 -9.12 -3.41
C LYS A 263 16.00 -8.51 -4.81
N ASP A 264 15.62 -9.27 -5.84
CA ASP A 264 15.48 -8.73 -7.19
C ASP A 264 14.41 -7.63 -7.25
N ALA A 265 13.25 -7.85 -6.63
CA ALA A 265 12.18 -6.87 -6.58
C ALA A 265 12.58 -5.57 -5.86
N ILE A 266 13.33 -5.66 -4.76
CA ILE A 266 13.87 -4.50 -4.03
C ILE A 266 14.75 -3.64 -4.94
N ARG A 267 15.62 -4.27 -5.74
CA ARG A 267 16.48 -3.55 -6.69
C ARG A 267 15.67 -2.81 -7.74
N ARG A 268 14.65 -3.46 -8.31
CA ARG A 268 13.79 -2.87 -9.35
C ARG A 268 12.85 -1.80 -8.80
N TYR A 269 12.45 -1.90 -7.53
CA TYR A 269 11.53 -0.97 -6.89
C TYR A 269 12.09 0.47 -6.77
N THR A 270 13.41 0.66 -6.83
CA THR A 270 14.02 2.01 -6.79
C THR A 270 13.45 2.97 -7.83
N ALA A 271 13.10 2.50 -9.04
CA ALA A 271 12.53 3.35 -10.09
C ALA A 271 11.17 3.96 -9.73
N PHE A 272 10.49 3.42 -8.71
CA PHE A 272 9.20 3.89 -8.23
C PHE A 272 9.31 4.83 -7.02
N VAL A 273 10.49 4.99 -6.43
CA VAL A 273 10.72 5.87 -5.27
C VAL A 273 11.22 7.22 -5.77
N ARG A 274 10.56 8.30 -5.34
CA ARG A 274 10.76 9.66 -5.80
C ARG A 274 12.06 10.26 -5.28
N ASP A 275 12.36 10.17 -4.00
CA ASP A 275 13.37 11.06 -3.40
C ASP A 275 14.75 10.43 -3.20
N TYR A 276 14.85 9.09 -3.23
CA TYR A 276 16.09 8.39 -2.91
C TYR A 276 16.17 6.99 -3.54
N SER A 277 17.39 6.42 -3.55
CA SER A 277 17.60 5.04 -4.01
C SER A 277 17.16 4.04 -2.94
N PHE A 278 16.14 3.24 -3.24
CA PHE A 278 15.66 2.21 -2.32
C PHE A 278 16.55 0.96 -2.37
N ASN A 279 17.39 0.79 -1.35
CA ASN A 279 18.33 -0.32 -1.25
C ASN A 279 17.88 -1.39 -0.22
N ILE A 280 18.69 -2.42 -0.05
CA ILE A 280 18.41 -3.52 0.89
C ILE A 280 18.34 -3.05 2.35
N GLU A 281 19.11 -2.03 2.74
CA GLU A 281 19.09 -1.49 4.09
C GLU A 281 17.77 -0.77 4.37
N ALA A 282 17.29 0.06 3.44
CA ALA A 282 15.96 0.67 3.50
C ALA A 282 14.85 -0.41 3.55
N ALA A 283 14.99 -1.47 2.75
CA ALA A 283 14.05 -2.60 2.78
C ALA A 283 14.04 -3.32 4.14
N LYS A 284 15.19 -3.44 4.81
CA LYS A 284 15.26 -4.02 6.17
C LYS A 284 14.56 -3.13 7.20
N ILE A 285 14.62 -1.80 7.07
CA ILE A 285 13.83 -0.91 7.92
C ILE A 285 12.33 -1.13 7.69
N CYS A 286 11.89 -1.20 6.42
CA CYS A 286 10.50 -1.52 6.12
C CYS A 286 10.08 -2.88 6.72
N ALA A 287 10.95 -3.90 6.61
CA ALA A 287 10.68 -5.21 7.17
C ALA A 287 10.51 -5.19 8.71
N ILE A 288 11.22 -4.33 9.44
CA ILE A 288 11.02 -4.16 10.90
C ILE A 288 9.65 -3.58 11.21
N ASN A 289 9.21 -2.56 10.48
CA ASN A 289 7.90 -1.96 10.67
C ASN A 289 6.77 -2.95 10.34
N ASN A 290 6.92 -3.72 9.27
CA ASN A 290 5.98 -4.79 8.89
C ASN A 290 5.95 -5.92 9.95
N LEU A 291 7.12 -6.32 10.46
CA LEU A 291 7.23 -7.27 11.56
C LEU A 291 6.46 -6.79 12.79
N PHE A 292 6.69 -5.55 13.21
CA PHE A 292 5.99 -4.96 14.36
C PHE A 292 4.47 -4.97 14.14
N ALA A 293 4.00 -4.44 13.00
CA ALA A 293 2.58 -4.38 12.68
C ALA A 293 1.93 -5.77 12.66
N SER A 294 2.62 -6.79 12.15
CA SER A 294 2.13 -8.18 12.19
C SER A 294 2.06 -8.75 13.61
N LEU A 295 3.03 -8.44 14.46
CA LEU A 295 3.03 -8.88 15.85
C LEU A 295 1.92 -8.23 16.66
N LEU A 296 1.58 -6.95 16.42
CA LEU A 296 0.40 -6.30 17.00
C LEU A 296 -0.87 -7.10 16.72
N VAL A 297 -1.04 -7.62 15.50
CA VAL A 297 -2.19 -8.46 15.16
C VAL A 297 -2.13 -9.79 15.91
N ILE A 298 -0.97 -10.46 15.93
CA ILE A 298 -0.81 -11.79 16.52
C ILE A 298 -1.11 -11.79 18.03
N VAL A 299 -0.65 -10.75 18.74
CA VAL A 299 -0.89 -10.56 20.18
C VAL A 299 -2.17 -9.79 20.50
N GLU A 300 -3.00 -9.52 19.48
CA GLU A 300 -4.34 -8.93 19.63
C GLU A 300 -4.34 -7.49 20.19
N GLY A 301 -3.32 -6.70 19.84
CA GLY A 301 -3.33 -5.25 20.06
C GLY A 301 -2.09 -4.70 20.77
N ASN A 302 -2.10 -3.38 20.92
CA ASN A 302 -0.98 -2.59 21.42
C ASN A 302 -0.66 -2.86 22.88
N GLU A 303 -1.67 -2.96 23.74
CA GLU A 303 -1.48 -3.15 25.19
C GLU A 303 -0.78 -4.49 25.48
N ASN A 304 -1.25 -5.57 24.85
CA ASN A 304 -0.65 -6.89 24.97
C ASN A 304 0.81 -6.87 24.46
N PHE A 305 1.08 -6.26 23.32
CA PHE A 305 2.43 -6.13 22.80
C PHE A 305 3.36 -5.43 23.81
N ILE A 306 2.93 -4.29 24.35
CA ILE A 306 3.72 -3.50 25.30
C ILE A 306 3.96 -4.28 26.60
N ASN A 307 2.94 -4.95 27.13
CA ASN A 307 3.06 -5.72 28.38
C ASN A 307 4.04 -6.89 28.21
N ILE A 308 3.87 -7.68 27.16
CA ILE A 308 4.77 -8.80 26.83
C ILE A 308 6.21 -8.30 26.66
N ALA A 309 6.42 -7.22 25.91
CA ALA A 309 7.75 -6.67 25.66
C ALA A 309 8.43 -6.09 26.92
N LYS A 310 7.67 -5.71 27.94
CA LYS A 310 8.22 -5.27 29.24
C LYS A 310 8.64 -6.43 30.12
N GLU A 311 7.86 -7.52 30.11
CA GLU A 311 8.05 -8.66 30.99
C GLU A 311 9.11 -9.64 30.48
N GLN A 312 9.22 -9.83 29.17
CA GLN A 312 10.11 -10.83 28.59
C GLN A 312 11.60 -10.48 28.77
N LYS A 313 12.35 -11.41 29.36
CA LYS A 313 13.80 -11.34 29.58
C LYS A 313 14.49 -12.60 29.05
N GLY A 314 15.82 -12.56 28.87
CA GLY A 314 16.62 -13.77 28.58
C GLY A 314 16.54 -14.32 27.14
N TYR A 315 15.82 -13.67 26.23
CA TYR A 315 15.52 -14.17 24.87
C TYR A 315 16.70 -14.18 23.88
N LEU A 316 17.84 -13.52 24.19
CA LEU A 316 18.91 -13.29 23.21
C LEU A 316 19.57 -14.57 22.69
N ASN A 317 19.57 -15.64 23.48
CA ASN A 317 20.18 -16.92 23.06
C ASN A 317 19.37 -17.62 21.97
N GLU A 318 18.04 -17.47 21.97
CA GLU A 318 17.13 -18.06 20.97
C GLU A 318 17.30 -17.36 19.60
N TYR A 319 17.61 -16.07 19.62
CA TYR A 319 17.58 -15.20 18.44
C TYR A 319 18.98 -14.76 17.96
N ARG A 320 19.99 -15.63 18.15
CA ARG A 320 21.39 -15.36 17.75
C ARG A 320 21.57 -14.99 16.28
N VAL A 321 20.71 -15.48 15.40
CA VAL A 321 20.76 -15.15 13.97
C VAL A 321 20.59 -13.65 13.70
N PHE A 322 19.94 -12.92 14.60
CA PHE A 322 19.70 -11.47 14.49
C PHE A 322 20.79 -10.59 15.11
N VAL A 323 21.88 -11.16 15.66
CA VAL A 323 22.97 -10.38 16.26
C VAL A 323 23.55 -9.34 15.29
N ARG A 324 23.69 -9.70 14.01
CA ARG A 324 24.16 -8.76 12.97
C ARG A 324 23.15 -7.63 12.72
N VAL A 325 21.87 -7.95 12.65
CA VAL A 325 20.78 -6.95 12.48
C VAL A 325 20.78 -5.98 13.65
N LYS A 326 20.85 -6.47 14.90
CA LYS A 326 20.89 -5.61 16.09
C LYS A 326 22.11 -4.69 16.10
N ARG A 327 23.29 -5.19 15.70
CA ARG A 327 24.51 -4.35 15.61
C ARG A 327 24.36 -3.24 14.57
N TRP A 328 23.80 -3.56 13.41
CA TRP A 328 23.53 -2.58 12.36
C TRP A 328 22.51 -1.53 12.83
N LEU A 329 21.42 -1.93 13.51
CA LEU A 329 20.40 -0.99 14.00
C LEU A 329 20.93 0.02 15.02
N ARG A 330 21.99 -0.30 15.78
CA ARG A 330 22.66 0.67 16.67
C ARG A 330 23.27 1.84 15.89
N LEU A 331 23.63 1.63 14.62
CA LEU A 331 24.16 2.68 13.74
C LEU A 331 23.04 3.45 13.04
N VAL A 332 21.90 2.81 12.77
CA VAL A 332 20.74 3.44 12.13
C VAL A 332 20.02 4.40 13.08
N GLY A 333 19.77 3.97 14.32
CA GLY A 333 19.16 4.82 15.34
C GLY A 333 18.39 4.06 16.42
N PRO A 334 18.22 4.67 17.61
CA PRO A 334 17.63 4.01 18.77
C PRO A 334 16.18 3.57 18.51
N LYS A 335 15.39 4.38 17.80
CA LYS A 335 14.00 4.05 17.44
C LYS A 335 13.87 2.65 16.84
N TYR A 336 14.60 2.36 15.76
CA TYR A 336 14.49 1.08 15.07
C TYR A 336 15.12 -0.07 15.86
N TYR A 337 16.19 0.21 16.61
CA TYR A 337 16.78 -0.78 17.52
C TYR A 337 15.77 -1.22 18.58
N ASP A 338 15.14 -0.28 19.28
CA ASP A 338 14.19 -0.56 20.37
C ASP A 338 12.91 -1.22 19.86
N THR A 339 12.38 -0.76 18.71
CA THR A 339 11.25 -1.41 18.01
C THR A 339 11.57 -2.86 17.71
N PHE A 340 12.73 -3.16 17.13
CA PHE A 340 13.12 -4.52 16.80
C PHE A 340 13.42 -5.38 18.04
N ASP A 341 14.03 -4.80 19.08
CA ASP A 341 14.29 -5.46 20.37
C ASP A 341 12.97 -5.94 21.01
N ASN A 342 11.95 -5.08 21.02
CA ASN A 342 10.63 -5.42 21.52
C ASN A 342 9.94 -6.48 20.66
N CYS A 343 10.11 -6.46 19.34
CA CYS A 343 9.62 -7.54 18.47
C CYS A 343 10.23 -8.89 18.85
N LEU A 344 11.54 -8.96 19.08
CA LEU A 344 12.22 -10.20 19.48
C LEU A 344 11.73 -10.74 20.83
N LYS A 345 11.45 -9.85 21.79
CA LYS A 345 10.83 -10.21 23.07
C LYS A 345 9.45 -10.84 22.87
N VAL A 346 8.60 -10.21 22.08
CA VAL A 346 7.26 -10.73 21.79
C VAL A 346 7.35 -12.06 21.04
N MET A 347 8.29 -12.21 20.11
CA MET A 347 8.52 -13.48 19.41
C MET A 347 8.94 -14.61 20.36
N SER A 348 9.82 -14.32 21.32
CA SER A 348 10.26 -15.26 22.36
C SER A 348 9.07 -15.72 23.22
N TYR A 349 8.23 -14.79 23.67
CA TYR A 349 7.01 -15.11 24.41
C TYR A 349 6.07 -16.04 23.62
N LEU A 350 5.96 -15.81 22.31
CA LEU A 350 5.16 -16.64 21.40
C LEU A 350 5.83 -17.97 20.99
N ASN A 351 7.05 -18.25 21.48
CA ASN A 351 7.85 -19.42 21.09
C ASN A 351 8.04 -19.54 19.56
N ILE A 352 8.26 -18.41 18.87
CA ILE A 352 8.44 -18.42 17.42
C ILE A 352 9.83 -18.93 17.07
N ASN A 353 9.86 -20.07 16.39
CA ASN A 353 11.05 -20.64 15.75
C ASN A 353 11.17 -20.14 14.29
N LEU A 354 12.41 -19.97 13.81
CA LEU A 354 12.70 -19.40 12.48
C LEU A 354 12.75 -20.48 11.39
#